data_AF-A0A0J8S232-F1
#
_entry.id   AF-A0A0J8S232-F1
#
_cell.length_a   1.000
_cell.length_b   1.000
_cell.length_c   1.000
_cell.angle_alpha   90.00
_cell.angle_beta   90.00
_cell.angle_gamma   90.00
#
_symmetry.space_group_name_H-M   'P 1'
#
loop_
_entity.id
_entity.type
_entity.pdbx_description
1 polymer ?
#
loop_
_entity_poly.entity_id
_entity_poly.type
_entity_poly.pdbx_seq_one_letter_code
_entity_poly.pdbx_strand_id
1 'polypeptide(L)'
;MPGFADCFWSPDYASGLGVLFTKLQQGIVENQQILAIARMRADAEQLYSAKLGDIAPSIDRMSNGFARDDGASVRKAYEGVRSEMIEATKNHQKIASNIRDLVVTPFGRWAAQHEARILNSQEELQTRVKEHSKQAELTKKLRSQYFNKCRLVEDLEEENKLAFQSPDRETGSPKQAPPTIVLPDGDEEPEPIELGDQVYLPDQLKKLLTHMLETVKIGEAKNELSMAL
;
A
#
# COMPACT_ATOMS: atom_id res chain seq x y z
N MET A 1 -4.12 10.70 -22.70
CA MET A 1 -4.25 11.25 -21.33
C MET A 1 -3.46 10.35 -20.39
N PRO A 2 -2.72 10.89 -19.41
CA PRO A 2 -2.05 10.07 -18.41
C PRO A 2 -3.08 9.30 -17.58
N GLY A 3 -2.78 8.02 -17.30
CA GLY A 3 -3.61 7.15 -16.48
C GLY A 3 -3.32 7.32 -14.99
N PHE A 4 -4.11 6.69 -14.13
CA PHE A 4 -3.91 6.73 -12.68
C PHE A 4 -2.49 6.31 -12.26
N ALA A 5 -1.92 5.30 -12.94
CA ALA A 5 -0.57 4.81 -12.71
C ALA A 5 0.52 5.86 -12.97
N ASP A 6 0.23 6.92 -13.73
CA ASP A 6 1.21 7.95 -14.10
C ASP A 6 1.13 9.19 -13.19
N CYS A 7 0.11 9.29 -12.33
CA CYS A 7 -0.25 10.53 -11.63
C CYS A 7 0.46 10.75 -10.28
N PHE A 8 1.08 9.72 -9.70
CA PHE A 8 1.59 9.76 -8.32
C PHE A 8 3.09 9.52 -8.21
N TRP A 9 3.82 9.60 -9.31
CA TRP A 9 5.28 9.57 -9.28
C TRP A 9 5.80 10.90 -8.71
N SER A 10 6.72 10.80 -7.75
CA SER A 10 7.39 11.94 -7.12
C SER A 10 8.88 11.60 -6.97
N PRO A 11 9.80 12.59 -6.97
CA PRO A 11 11.24 12.32 -6.89
C PRO A 11 11.65 11.52 -5.64
N ASP A 12 10.94 11.71 -4.54
CA ASP A 12 11.14 11.03 -3.27
C ASP A 12 10.26 9.76 -3.11
N TYR A 13 9.36 9.50 -4.07
CA TYR A 13 8.29 8.48 -4.08
C TYR A 13 7.31 8.48 -2.89
N ALA A 14 7.71 8.98 -1.71
CA ALA A 14 6.90 9.04 -0.51
C ALA A 14 5.77 10.05 -0.62
N SER A 15 6.03 11.25 -1.17
CA SER A 15 5.04 12.32 -1.28
C SER A 15 3.83 11.92 -2.12
N GLY A 16 4.06 11.30 -3.28
CA GLY A 16 2.99 10.83 -4.16
C GLY A 16 2.13 9.72 -3.53
N LEU A 17 2.78 8.76 -2.87
CA LEU A 17 2.08 7.73 -2.08
C LEU A 17 1.28 8.34 -0.93
N GLY A 18 1.81 9.38 -0.28
CA GLY A 18 1.12 10.10 0.79
C GLY A 18 -0.21 10.70 0.32
N VAL A 19 -0.23 11.35 -0.84
CA VAL A 19 -1.47 11.89 -1.44
C VAL A 19 -2.45 10.77 -1.77
N LEU A 20 -1.97 9.69 -2.40
CA LEU A 20 -2.80 8.54 -2.78
C LEU A 20 -3.46 7.89 -1.54
N PHE A 21 -2.66 7.51 -0.55
CA PHE A 21 -3.17 6.84 0.65
C PHE A 21 -4.01 7.76 1.53
N THR A 22 -3.77 9.08 1.52
CA THR A 22 -4.70 10.03 2.16
C THR A 22 -6.10 9.92 1.57
N LYS A 23 -6.22 9.81 0.23
CA LYS A 23 -7.52 9.65 -0.44
C LYS A 23 -8.12 8.27 -0.24
N LEU A 24 -7.33 7.21 -0.25
CA LEU A 24 -7.83 5.86 0.04
C LEU A 24 -8.33 5.74 1.49
N GLN A 25 -7.61 6.34 2.45
CA GLN A 25 -8.02 6.37 3.84
C GLN A 25 -9.29 7.20 4.05
N GLN A 26 -9.44 8.32 3.33
CA GLN A 26 -10.70 9.06 3.28
C GLN A 26 -11.85 8.16 2.82
N GLY A 27 -11.64 7.36 1.77
CA GLY A 27 -12.65 6.40 1.27
C GLY A 27 -13.06 5.33 2.29
N ILE A 28 -12.14 4.89 3.17
CA ILE A 28 -12.47 3.99 4.29
C ILE A 28 -13.48 4.67 5.23
N VAL A 29 -13.24 5.93 5.59
CA VAL A 29 -14.14 6.69 6.46
C VAL A 29 -15.50 6.92 5.78
N GLU A 30 -15.53 7.22 4.48
CA GLU A 30 -16.76 7.38 3.71
C GLU A 30 -17.60 6.08 3.71
N ASN A 31 -16.95 4.92 3.56
CA ASN A 31 -17.63 3.62 3.67
C ASN A 31 -18.24 3.41 5.07
N GLN A 32 -17.53 3.80 6.13
CA GLN A 32 -18.05 3.72 7.51
C GLN A 32 -19.25 4.65 7.71
N GLN A 33 -19.24 5.85 7.12
CA GLN A 33 -20.39 6.77 7.16
C GLN A 33 -21.63 6.17 6.48
N ILE A 34 -21.46 5.56 5.30
CA ILE A 34 -22.56 4.88 4.59
C ILE A 34 -23.13 3.73 5.45
N LEU A 35 -22.26 2.93 6.06
CA LEU A 35 -22.69 1.86 6.98
C LEU A 35 -23.43 2.40 8.20
N ALA A 36 -22.95 3.51 8.77
CA ALA A 36 -23.60 4.15 9.90
C ALA A 36 -25.02 4.63 9.53
N ILE A 37 -25.17 5.30 8.38
CA ILE A 37 -26.48 5.75 7.87
C ILE A 37 -27.42 4.54 7.68
N ALA A 38 -26.95 3.47 7.04
CA ALA A 38 -27.76 2.28 6.81
C ALA A 38 -28.21 1.61 8.12
N ARG A 39 -27.32 1.54 9.12
CA ARG A 39 -27.65 1.00 10.46
C ARG A 39 -28.68 1.86 11.18
N MET A 40 -28.43 3.17 11.27
CA MET A 40 -29.38 4.10 11.90
C MET A 40 -30.75 4.07 11.23
N ARG A 41 -30.79 3.93 9.90
CA ARG A 41 -32.04 3.76 9.17
C ARG A 41 -32.75 2.46 9.54
N ALA A 42 -32.04 1.32 9.56
CA ALA A 42 -32.63 0.04 9.95
C ALA A 42 -33.18 0.08 11.39
N ASP A 43 -32.46 0.73 12.30
CA ASP A 43 -32.86 0.88 13.70
C ASP A 43 -34.10 1.78 13.83
N ALA A 44 -34.16 2.88 13.08
CA ALA A 44 -35.33 3.76 13.03
C ALA A 44 -36.57 3.03 12.48
N GLU A 45 -36.43 2.27 11.39
CA GLU A 45 -37.52 1.48 10.80
C GLU A 45 -38.01 0.39 11.77
N GLN A 46 -37.10 -0.24 12.53
CA GLN A 46 -37.47 -1.22 13.55
C GLN A 46 -38.18 -0.56 14.74
N LEU A 47 -37.73 0.61 15.19
CA LEU A 47 -38.41 1.34 16.25
C LEU A 47 -39.80 1.77 15.81
N TYR A 48 -39.92 2.26 14.58
CA TYR A 48 -41.20 2.67 14.00
C TYR A 48 -42.17 1.50 13.89
N SER A 49 -41.73 0.34 13.40
CA SER A 49 -42.56 -0.87 13.34
C SER A 49 -42.99 -1.33 14.74
N ALA A 50 -42.08 -1.32 15.72
CA ALA A 50 -42.43 -1.67 17.10
C ALA A 50 -43.52 -0.75 17.66
N LYS A 51 -43.40 0.56 17.43
CA LYS A 51 -44.42 1.54 17.86
C LYS A 51 -45.76 1.33 17.18
N LEU A 52 -45.79 1.03 15.88
CA LEU A 52 -47.04 0.68 15.19
C LEU A 52 -47.65 -0.63 15.73
N GLY A 53 -46.80 -1.62 16.01
CA GLY A 53 -47.21 -2.93 16.54
C GLY A 53 -47.87 -2.83 17.92
N ASP A 54 -47.48 -1.86 18.73
CA ASP A 54 -48.07 -1.61 20.06
C ASP A 54 -49.47 -0.99 20.00
N ILE A 55 -49.86 -0.37 18.89
CA ILE A 55 -51.15 0.34 18.77
C ILE A 55 -52.32 -0.63 18.85
N ALA A 56 -52.33 -1.70 18.04
CA ALA A 56 -53.45 -2.64 18.00
C ALA A 56 -53.72 -3.33 19.36
N PRO A 57 -52.71 -3.87 20.07
CA PRO A 57 -52.90 -4.39 21.42
C PRO A 57 -53.35 -3.34 22.44
N SER A 58 -52.92 -2.08 22.29
CA SER A 58 -53.29 -1.00 23.20
C SER A 58 -54.75 -0.61 23.05
N ILE A 59 -55.26 -0.48 21.82
CA ILE A 59 -56.67 -0.19 21.57
C ILE A 59 -57.57 -1.38 21.92
N ASP A 60 -57.12 -2.62 21.71
CA ASP A 60 -57.90 -3.82 22.04
C ASP A 60 -58.15 -3.98 23.55
N ARG A 61 -57.29 -3.39 24.40
CA ARG A 61 -57.47 -3.36 25.85
C ARG A 61 -58.51 -2.34 26.31
N MET A 62 -58.91 -1.41 25.45
CA MET A 62 -59.96 -0.42 25.77
C MET A 62 -61.33 -1.11 25.72
N SER A 63 -61.97 -1.29 26.88
CA SER A 63 -63.31 -1.86 26.96
C SER A 63 -64.40 -0.83 26.62
N ASN A 64 -65.60 -1.31 26.24
CA ASN A 64 -66.80 -0.50 25.93
C ASN A 64 -66.76 0.40 24.68
N GLY A 65 -65.86 0.14 23.71
CA GLY A 65 -65.81 0.85 22.41
C GLY A 65 -66.57 0.15 21.27
N PHE A 66 -66.01 0.17 20.05
CA PHE A 66 -66.55 -0.47 18.83
C PHE A 66 -66.90 -1.97 18.98
N ALA A 67 -66.42 -2.64 20.03
CA ALA A 67 -66.80 -4.02 20.37
C ALA A 67 -68.27 -4.18 20.79
N ARG A 68 -68.93 -3.09 21.24
CA ARG A 68 -70.38 -3.04 21.57
C ARG A 68 -71.21 -2.39 20.46
N ASP A 69 -70.60 -1.99 19.35
CA ASP A 69 -71.27 -1.35 18.24
C ASP A 69 -71.91 -2.40 17.30
N ASP A 70 -73.21 -2.27 17.09
CA ASP A 70 -74.01 -3.04 16.10
C ASP A 70 -73.98 -2.38 14.71
N GLY A 71 -73.40 -1.18 14.58
CA GLY A 71 -73.24 -0.44 13.33
C GLY A 71 -72.22 -1.09 12.38
N ALA A 72 -72.69 -1.66 11.26
CA ALA A 72 -71.85 -2.48 10.38
C ALA A 72 -70.75 -1.72 9.60
N SER A 73 -71.00 -0.48 9.15
CA SER A 73 -70.07 0.24 8.26
C SER A 73 -68.91 0.91 8.99
N VAL A 74 -69.18 1.62 10.10
CA VAL A 74 -68.15 2.33 10.88
C VAL A 74 -67.26 1.35 11.63
N ARG A 75 -67.85 0.29 12.22
CA ARG A 75 -67.08 -0.80 12.83
C ARG A 75 -66.14 -1.49 11.83
N LYS A 76 -66.63 -1.78 10.63
CA LYS A 76 -65.80 -2.39 9.56
C LYS A 76 -64.68 -1.47 9.11
N ALA A 77 -64.92 -0.15 9.02
CA ALA A 77 -63.87 0.82 8.73
C ALA A 77 -62.81 0.87 9.84
N TYR A 78 -63.22 0.82 11.10
CA TYR A 78 -62.30 0.74 12.25
C TYR A 78 -61.45 -0.53 12.23
N GLU A 79 -62.06 -1.70 11.99
CA GLU A 79 -61.35 -2.97 11.83
C GLU A 79 -60.38 -2.93 10.65
N GLY A 80 -60.75 -2.26 9.54
CA GLY A 80 -59.88 -2.01 8.40
C GLY A 80 -58.64 -1.19 8.78
N VAL A 81 -58.82 -0.04 9.43
CA VAL A 81 -57.70 0.80 9.91
C VAL A 81 -56.79 0.01 10.84
N ARG A 82 -57.35 -0.79 11.75
CA ARG A 82 -56.58 -1.66 12.65
C ARG A 82 -55.78 -2.70 11.88
N SER A 83 -56.36 -3.33 10.86
CA SER A 83 -55.67 -4.31 10.01
C SER A 83 -54.51 -3.67 9.24
N GLU A 84 -54.73 -2.49 8.66
CA GLU A 84 -53.68 -1.73 7.95
C GLU A 84 -52.49 -1.38 8.86
N MET A 85 -52.73 -1.04 10.13
CA MET A 85 -51.63 -0.78 11.09
C MET A 85 -50.79 -2.05 11.37
N ILE A 86 -51.44 -3.21 11.47
CA ILE A 86 -50.75 -4.49 11.65
C ILE A 86 -49.94 -4.85 10.40
N GLU A 87 -50.48 -4.60 9.21
CA GLU A 87 -49.77 -4.83 7.96
C GLU A 87 -48.58 -3.87 7.79
N ALA A 88 -48.77 -2.58 8.09
CA ALA A 88 -47.71 -1.58 8.08
C ALA A 88 -46.56 -1.97 9.03
N THR A 89 -46.88 -2.47 10.23
CA THR A 89 -45.89 -3.00 11.17
C THR A 89 -45.00 -4.08 10.53
N LYS A 90 -45.61 -5.08 9.89
CA LYS A 90 -44.89 -6.17 9.20
C LYS A 90 -44.02 -5.63 8.06
N ASN A 91 -44.54 -4.67 7.30
CA ASN A 91 -43.81 -4.06 6.18
C ASN A 91 -42.57 -3.31 6.66
N HIS A 92 -42.68 -2.46 7.69
CA HIS A 92 -41.54 -1.73 8.25
C HIS A 92 -40.52 -2.66 8.91
N GLN A 93 -40.97 -3.72 9.59
CA GLN A 93 -40.07 -4.75 10.12
C GLN A 93 -39.29 -5.46 9.00
N LYS A 94 -39.96 -5.79 7.89
CA LYS A 94 -39.33 -6.38 6.71
C LYS A 94 -38.32 -5.44 6.05
N ILE A 95 -38.64 -4.14 5.94
CA ILE A 95 -37.71 -3.13 5.44
C ILE A 95 -36.44 -3.07 6.32
N ALA A 96 -36.60 -3.03 7.65
CA ALA A 96 -35.47 -3.03 8.58
C ALA A 96 -34.58 -4.28 8.41
N SER A 97 -35.18 -5.48 8.30
CA SER A 97 -34.43 -6.72 8.03
C SER A 97 -33.69 -6.65 6.70
N ASN A 98 -34.37 -6.26 5.62
CA ASN A 98 -33.78 -6.17 4.29
C ASN A 98 -32.59 -5.20 4.26
N ILE A 99 -32.66 -4.06 4.94
CA ILE A 99 -31.51 -3.14 5.04
C ILE A 99 -30.33 -3.84 5.73
N ARG A 100 -30.57 -4.60 6.80
CA ARG A 100 -29.50 -5.31 7.51
C ARG A 100 -28.89 -6.44 6.68
N ASP A 101 -29.73 -7.23 6.03
CA ASP A 101 -29.33 -8.45 5.34
C ASP A 101 -28.74 -8.18 3.96
N LEU A 102 -29.29 -7.19 3.24
CA LEU A 102 -28.91 -6.89 1.86
C LEU A 102 -27.93 -5.72 1.73
N VAL A 103 -27.80 -4.87 2.76
CA VAL A 103 -26.90 -3.71 2.73
C VAL A 103 -25.86 -3.79 3.83
N VAL A 104 -26.27 -3.71 5.10
CA VAL A 104 -25.31 -3.56 6.23
C VAL A 104 -24.34 -4.74 6.31
N THR A 105 -24.84 -5.97 6.22
CA THR A 105 -24.02 -7.18 6.33
C THR A 105 -23.04 -7.32 5.15
N PRO A 106 -23.49 -7.35 3.88
CA PRO A 106 -22.58 -7.54 2.75
C PRO A 106 -21.62 -6.35 2.57
N PHE A 107 -22.13 -5.11 2.64
CA PHE A 107 -21.28 -3.94 2.50
C PHE A 107 -20.32 -3.79 3.68
N GLY A 108 -20.74 -4.15 4.90
CA GLY A 108 -19.89 -4.14 6.09
C GLY A 108 -18.71 -5.09 5.96
N ARG A 109 -18.98 -6.33 5.51
CA ARG A 109 -17.92 -7.30 5.21
C ARG A 109 -16.98 -6.79 4.13
N TRP A 110 -17.51 -6.24 3.04
CA TRP A 110 -16.67 -5.70 1.97
C TRP A 110 -15.82 -4.52 2.44
N ALA A 111 -16.39 -3.58 3.21
CA ALA A 111 -15.69 -2.41 3.72
C ALA A 111 -14.53 -2.79 4.64
N ALA A 112 -14.75 -3.74 5.57
CA ALA A 112 -13.68 -4.24 6.44
C ALA A 112 -12.55 -4.93 5.65
N GLN A 113 -12.90 -5.74 4.64
CA GLN A 113 -11.90 -6.35 3.77
C GLN A 113 -11.16 -5.32 2.91
N HIS A 114 -11.86 -4.28 2.45
CA HIS A 114 -11.26 -3.20 1.68
C HIS A 114 -10.28 -2.38 2.51
N GLU A 115 -10.68 -2.01 3.73
CA GLU A 115 -9.81 -1.36 4.71
C GLU A 115 -8.53 -2.17 4.93
N ALA A 116 -8.64 -3.47 5.19
CA ALA A 116 -7.47 -4.34 5.34
C ALA A 116 -6.57 -4.37 4.09
N ARG A 117 -7.14 -4.42 2.88
CA ARG A 117 -6.37 -4.36 1.62
C ARG A 117 -5.58 -3.06 1.50
N ILE A 118 -6.20 -1.93 1.82
CA ILE A 118 -5.55 -0.61 1.73
C ILE A 118 -4.42 -0.51 2.75
N LEU A 119 -4.66 -0.89 4.01
CA LEU A 119 -3.64 -0.83 5.07
C LEU A 119 -2.44 -1.72 4.77
N ASN A 120 -2.67 -2.96 4.34
CA ASN A 120 -1.59 -3.87 3.97
C ASN A 120 -0.78 -3.35 2.78
N SER A 121 -1.45 -2.84 1.74
CA SER A 121 -0.78 -2.26 0.57
C SER A 121 0.02 -1.01 0.94
N GLN A 122 -0.49 -0.19 1.86
CA GLN A 122 0.22 0.97 2.37
C GLN A 122 1.50 0.57 3.10
N GLU A 123 1.42 -0.40 4.01
CA GLU A 123 2.57 -0.88 4.77
C GLU A 123 3.64 -1.49 3.86
N GLU A 124 3.22 -2.31 2.89
CA GLU A 124 4.13 -2.92 1.91
C GLU A 124 4.87 -1.85 1.10
N LEU A 125 4.14 -0.90 0.52
CA LEU A 125 4.74 0.16 -0.29
C LEU A 125 5.62 1.10 0.53
N GLN A 126 5.22 1.44 1.76
CA GLN A 126 6.05 2.24 2.65
C GLN A 126 7.36 1.53 2.99
N THR A 127 7.33 0.21 3.20
CA THR A 127 8.53 -0.59 3.44
C THR A 127 9.45 -0.60 2.22
N ARG A 128 8.89 -0.80 1.02
CA ARG A 128 9.65 -0.77 -0.24
C ARG A 128 10.29 0.60 -0.50
N VAL A 129 9.56 1.70 -0.27
CA VAL A 129 10.11 3.05 -0.43
C VAL A 129 11.23 3.32 0.55
N LYS A 130 11.09 2.93 1.82
CA LYS A 130 12.16 3.06 2.82
C LYS A 130 13.42 2.30 2.40
N GLU A 131 13.27 1.09 1.88
CA GLU A 131 14.40 0.28 1.42
C GLU A 131 15.07 0.91 0.19
N HIS A 132 14.29 1.35 -0.80
CA HIS A 132 14.80 2.07 -1.95
C HIS A 132 15.58 3.34 -1.54
N SER A 133 15.08 4.12 -0.58
CA SER A 133 15.78 5.31 -0.07
C SER A 133 17.14 4.98 0.54
N LYS A 134 17.26 3.85 1.27
CA LYS A 134 18.56 3.40 1.81
C LYS A 134 19.53 3.04 0.68
N GLN A 135 19.07 2.29 -0.32
CA GLN A 135 19.89 1.88 -1.46
C GLN A 135 20.33 3.07 -2.31
N ALA A 136 19.48 4.08 -2.48
CA ALA A 136 19.81 5.31 -3.17
C ALA A 136 20.91 6.10 -2.44
N GLU A 137 20.83 6.23 -1.11
CA GLU A 137 21.87 6.89 -0.32
C GLU A 137 23.18 6.10 -0.29
N LEU A 138 23.13 4.77 -0.21
CA LEU A 138 24.32 3.92 -0.33
C LEU A 138 25.01 4.13 -1.69
N THR A 139 24.24 4.11 -2.78
CA THR A 139 24.75 4.35 -4.14
C THR A 139 25.41 5.72 -4.25
N LYS A 140 24.80 6.75 -3.66
CA LYS A 140 25.36 8.12 -3.62
C LYS A 140 26.68 8.16 -2.85
N LYS A 141 26.78 7.44 -1.73
CA LYS A 141 28.01 7.31 -0.93
C LYS A 141 29.11 6.60 -1.72
N LEU A 142 28.81 5.45 -2.32
CA LEU A 142 29.76 4.70 -3.15
C LEU A 142 30.25 5.51 -4.35
N ARG A 143 29.34 6.24 -5.01
CA ARG A 143 29.69 7.18 -6.09
C ARG A 143 30.66 8.26 -5.62
N SER A 144 30.40 8.86 -4.46
CA SER A 144 31.32 9.87 -3.90
C SER A 144 32.69 9.27 -3.55
N GLN A 145 32.72 8.06 -3.00
CA GLN A 145 33.98 7.36 -2.72
C GLN A 145 34.76 7.05 -3.99
N TYR A 146 34.07 6.61 -5.05
CA TYR A 146 34.68 6.37 -6.35
C TYR A 146 35.35 7.63 -6.92
N PHE A 147 34.62 8.75 -6.98
CA PHE A 147 35.19 10.01 -7.49
C PHE A 147 36.35 10.54 -6.64
N ASN A 148 36.27 10.41 -5.32
CA ASN A 148 37.37 10.80 -4.44
C ASN A 148 38.62 9.93 -4.69
N LYS A 149 38.45 8.63 -4.94
CA LYS A 149 39.57 7.73 -5.28
C LYS A 149 40.17 8.04 -6.64
N CYS A 150 39.36 8.33 -7.66
CA CYS A 150 39.86 8.75 -8.98
C CYS A 150 40.72 10.02 -8.86
N ARG A 151 40.23 11.01 -8.12
CA ARG A 151 40.99 12.24 -7.87
C ARG A 151 42.31 11.99 -7.14
N LEU A 152 42.31 11.13 -6.12
CA LEU A 152 43.54 10.77 -5.40
C LEU A 152 44.56 10.08 -6.32
N VAL A 153 44.10 9.22 -7.24
CA VAL A 153 44.99 8.59 -8.23
C VAL A 153 45.57 9.65 -9.18
N GLU A 154 44.76 10.57 -9.67
CA GLU A 154 45.22 11.68 -10.51
C GLU A 154 46.26 12.55 -9.78
N ASP A 155 45.99 12.94 -8.54
CA ASP A 155 46.91 13.72 -7.71
C ASP A 155 48.27 12.99 -7.54
N LEU A 156 48.24 11.68 -7.25
CA LEU A 156 49.45 10.86 -7.13
C LEU A 156 50.22 10.70 -8.45
N GLU A 157 49.53 10.59 -9.58
CA GLU A 157 50.16 10.52 -10.91
C GLU A 157 50.84 11.84 -11.29
N GLU A 158 50.23 12.98 -10.95
CA GLU A 158 50.84 14.30 -11.15
C GLU A 158 52.06 14.51 -10.26
N GLU A 159 51.98 14.16 -8.97
CA GLU A 159 53.12 14.21 -8.05
C GLU A 159 54.28 13.35 -8.55
N ASN A 160 54.00 12.14 -9.04
CA ASN A 160 55.03 11.25 -9.55
C ASN A 160 55.68 11.80 -10.83
N LYS A 161 54.91 12.44 -11.73
CA LYS A 161 55.48 13.14 -12.90
C LYS A 161 56.39 14.31 -12.49
N LEU A 162 56.03 15.06 -11.46
CA LEU A 162 56.83 16.17 -10.94
C LEU A 162 58.10 15.69 -10.23
N ALA A 163 58.04 14.57 -9.50
CA ALA A 163 59.18 13.97 -8.81
C ALA A 163 60.30 13.51 -9.76
N PHE A 164 59.96 13.14 -11.01
CA PHE A 164 60.93 12.70 -12.03
C PHE A 164 61.50 13.81 -12.92
N GLN A 165 61.08 15.08 -12.74
CA GLN A 165 61.54 16.22 -13.57
C GLN A 165 62.66 17.06 -12.93
N SER A 166 63.24 16.65 -11.81
CA SER A 166 64.43 17.32 -11.26
C SER A 166 65.71 16.69 -11.83
N PRO A 167 66.47 17.36 -12.72
CA PRO A 167 67.84 16.98 -12.96
C PRO A 167 68.64 17.32 -11.70
N ASP A 168 69.50 16.41 -11.27
CA ASP A 168 70.32 16.46 -10.04
C ASP A 168 69.61 16.09 -8.74
N ARG A 169 69.49 14.77 -8.51
CA ARG A 169 69.86 14.14 -7.22
C ARG A 169 70.09 12.65 -7.42
N GLU A 170 71.34 12.29 -7.67
CA GLU A 170 71.86 10.96 -7.36
C GLU A 170 71.81 10.74 -5.84
N THR A 171 70.86 9.95 -5.35
CA THR A 171 71.04 9.07 -4.17
C THR A 171 69.87 8.09 -4.07
N GLY A 172 70.18 6.80 -4.30
CA GLY A 172 69.54 5.60 -3.73
C GLY A 172 68.02 5.58 -3.57
N SER A 173 67.32 5.03 -4.58
CA SER A 173 65.91 4.65 -4.48
C SER A 173 65.67 3.51 -3.48
N PRO A 174 64.62 3.59 -2.63
CA PRO A 174 63.78 2.45 -2.35
C PRO A 174 62.62 2.47 -3.34
N LYS A 175 62.48 1.42 -4.16
CA LYS A 175 61.27 1.18 -4.96
C LYS A 175 60.10 1.03 -3.98
N GLN A 176 59.30 2.08 -3.80
CA GLN A 176 58.01 1.92 -3.13
C GLN A 176 57.12 1.10 -4.06
N ALA A 177 56.68 -0.05 -3.56
CA ALA A 177 55.70 -0.88 -4.24
C ALA A 177 54.41 -0.07 -4.45
N PRO A 178 53.66 -0.34 -5.54
CA PRO A 178 52.34 0.26 -5.71
C PRO A 178 51.51 0.02 -4.44
N PRO A 179 50.70 1.00 -3.99
CA PRO A 179 49.94 0.87 -2.77
C PRO A 179 49.09 -0.39 -2.86
N THR A 180 49.45 -1.39 -2.06
CA THR A 180 48.63 -2.56 -1.84
C THR A 180 47.30 -2.07 -1.29
N ILE A 181 46.21 -2.51 -1.92
CA ILE A 181 44.86 -2.35 -1.40
C ILE A 181 44.83 -3.06 -0.03
N VAL A 182 45.05 -2.29 1.03
CA VAL A 182 44.63 -2.68 2.37
C VAL A 182 43.20 -2.18 2.47
N LEU A 183 42.27 -3.05 2.08
CA LEU A 183 40.92 -2.99 2.61
C LEU A 183 41.07 -2.94 4.15
N PRO A 184 40.31 -2.11 4.87
CA PRO A 184 40.33 -2.19 6.32
C PRO A 184 40.10 -3.65 6.71
N ASP A 185 40.94 -4.18 7.60
CA ASP A 185 40.80 -5.53 8.15
C ASP A 185 39.40 -5.65 8.74
N GLY A 186 38.49 -6.14 7.91
CA GLY A 186 37.18 -6.61 8.32
C GLY A 186 37.38 -8.07 8.66
N ASP A 187 37.56 -8.34 9.96
CA ASP A 187 37.12 -9.59 10.56
C ASP A 187 35.58 -9.68 10.49
N GLU A 188 35.03 -9.55 9.29
CA GLU A 188 33.64 -9.88 8.97
C GLU A 188 33.72 -11.13 8.10
N GLU A 189 33.23 -12.24 8.65
CA GLU A 189 33.06 -13.46 7.88
C GLU A 189 32.33 -13.13 6.57
N PRO A 190 32.86 -13.57 5.40
CA PRO A 190 32.30 -13.22 4.11
C PRO A 190 30.83 -13.64 4.01
N GLU A 191 29.92 -12.68 4.11
CA GLU A 191 28.48 -12.93 4.07
C GLU A 191 28.07 -13.49 2.69
N PRO A 192 27.22 -14.55 2.64
CA PRO A 192 26.69 -15.08 1.40
C PRO A 192 25.84 -14.03 0.65
N ILE A 193 26.06 -13.91 -0.65
CA ILE A 193 25.39 -12.94 -1.53
C ILE A 193 24.27 -13.66 -2.29
N GLU A 194 23.04 -13.16 -2.19
CA GLU A 194 21.90 -13.68 -2.95
C GLU A 194 21.80 -13.00 -4.33
N LEU A 195 21.84 -13.81 -5.38
CA LEU A 195 21.65 -13.38 -6.78
C LEU A 195 20.53 -14.21 -7.41
N GLY A 196 19.35 -13.60 -7.56
CA GLY A 196 18.15 -14.30 -8.00
C GLY A 196 17.68 -15.31 -6.96
N ASP A 197 17.54 -16.58 -7.37
CA ASP A 197 17.09 -17.68 -6.50
C ASP A 197 18.27 -18.48 -5.89
N GLN A 198 19.51 -18.02 -6.07
CA GLN A 198 20.71 -18.73 -5.62
C GLN A 198 21.58 -17.89 -4.68
N VAL A 199 22.07 -18.54 -3.63
CA VAL A 199 22.96 -17.97 -2.63
C VAL A 199 24.40 -18.36 -2.98
N TYR A 200 25.27 -17.37 -3.15
CA TYR A 200 26.68 -17.57 -3.50
C TYR A 200 27.58 -17.15 -2.35
N LEU A 201 28.53 -18.02 -2.00
CA LEU A 201 29.69 -17.61 -1.20
C LEU A 201 30.60 -16.70 -2.05
N PRO A 202 31.31 -15.72 -1.47
CA PRO A 202 32.12 -14.78 -2.25
C PRO A 202 33.15 -15.43 -3.18
N ASP A 203 33.72 -16.58 -2.80
CA ASP A 203 34.62 -17.36 -3.66
C ASP A 203 33.93 -17.99 -4.88
N GLN A 204 32.68 -18.42 -4.71
CA GLN A 204 31.87 -18.97 -5.79
C GLN A 204 31.42 -17.88 -6.75
N LEU A 205 31.03 -16.72 -6.20
CA LEU A 205 30.66 -15.56 -6.99
C LEU A 205 31.85 -15.03 -7.80
N LYS A 206 33.04 -14.98 -7.20
CA LYS A 206 34.27 -14.58 -7.90
C LYS A 206 34.57 -15.52 -9.08
N LYS A 207 34.47 -16.84 -8.88
CA LYS A 207 34.66 -17.81 -9.97
C LYS A 207 33.62 -17.64 -11.08
N LEU A 208 32.36 -17.40 -10.71
CA LEU A 208 31.27 -17.18 -11.67
C LEU A 208 31.52 -15.91 -12.51
N LEU A 209 31.85 -14.79 -11.86
CA LEU A 209 32.12 -13.52 -12.53
C LEU A 209 33.35 -13.59 -13.43
N THR A 210 34.43 -14.24 -12.99
CA THR A 210 35.62 -14.47 -13.83
C THR A 210 35.26 -15.31 -15.05
N HIS A 211 34.51 -16.41 -14.87
CA HIS A 211 34.07 -17.24 -15.98
C HIS A 211 33.14 -16.47 -16.94
N MET A 212 32.24 -15.62 -16.43
CA MET A 212 31.38 -14.76 -17.26
C MET A 212 32.20 -13.76 -18.07
N LEU A 213 33.22 -13.13 -17.48
CA LEU A 213 34.10 -12.19 -18.18
C LEU A 213 34.91 -12.86 -19.29
N GLU A 214 35.30 -14.13 -19.11
CA GLU A 214 36.05 -14.90 -20.11
C GLU A 214 35.15 -15.48 -21.21
N THR A 215 33.90 -15.82 -20.87
CA THR A 215 32.98 -16.52 -21.78
C THR A 215 32.06 -15.58 -22.55
N VAL A 216 31.68 -14.45 -21.96
CA VAL A 216 30.77 -13.48 -22.59
C VAL A 216 31.58 -12.49 -23.41
N LYS A 217 31.46 -12.56 -24.74
CA LYS A 217 32.05 -11.56 -25.63
C LYS A 217 31.40 -10.20 -25.39
N ILE A 218 32.18 -9.25 -24.87
CA ILE A 218 31.78 -7.85 -24.77
C ILE A 218 31.79 -7.28 -26.19
N GLY A 219 30.62 -7.03 -26.75
CA GLY A 219 30.44 -6.39 -28.05
C GLY A 219 29.21 -5.50 -28.02
N GLU A 220 29.24 -4.41 -28.79
CA GLU A 220 28.07 -3.54 -28.96
C GLU A 220 27.02 -4.30 -29.80
N ALA A 221 25.92 -4.70 -29.15
CA ALA A 221 24.73 -5.15 -29.85
C ALA A 221 23.92 -3.92 -30.30
N LYS A 222 23.90 -3.63 -31.61
CA LYS A 222 22.91 -2.73 -32.18
C LYS A 222 21.53 -3.39 -32.08
N ASN A 223 20.75 -2.98 -31.09
CA ASN A 223 19.35 -3.37 -31.00
C ASN A 223 18.54 -2.46 -31.93
N GLU A 224 18.28 -2.91 -33.16
CA GLU A 224 17.22 -2.33 -33.98
C GLU A 224 15.86 -2.74 -33.39
N LEU A 225 15.29 -1.86 -32.58
CA LEU A 225 13.89 -1.94 -32.17
C LEU A 225 13.01 -1.63 -33.40
N SER A 226 12.60 -2.68 -34.11
CA SER A 226 11.47 -2.61 -35.03
C SER A 226 10.21 -2.34 -34.21
N MET A 227 9.75 -1.09 -34.22
CA MET A 227 8.39 -0.75 -33.86
C MET A 227 7.46 -1.24 -34.98
N ALA A 228 6.78 -2.36 -34.73
CA ALA A 228 5.58 -2.70 -35.47
C ALA A 228 4.46 -1.76 -35.01
N LEU A 229 4.02 -0.89 -35.94
CA LEU A 229 2.80 -0.08 -35.88
C LEU A 229 1.54 -0.97 -35.85
#